data_AF-A0A5B0LYQ6-F1
#
_entry.id   AF-A0A5B0LYQ6-F1
#
_cell.length_a   1.000
_cell.length_b   1.000
_cell.length_c   1.000
_cell.angle_alpha   90.00
_cell.angle_beta   90.00
_cell.angle_gamma   90.00
#
_symmetry.space_group_name_H-M   'P 1'
#
loop_
_entity.id
_entity.type
_entity.pdbx_description
1 polymer ?
#
loop_
_entity_poly.entity_id
_entity_poly.type
_entity_poly.pdbx_seq_one_letter_code
_entity_poly.pdbx_strand_id
1 'polypeptide(L)'
;MIFYQKAYIGLVAVLALTIALHSSPVAALTPQTCATHFLDDPKKHPFASCGDANGVDHPCHFDDCYDPQSGTKYENFKFKICFNDHIKSYPAEVAPIQYYQYHKYGYVAVQSRKDGNWYNCRYSDDEVNSHVLYCPSCNN
;
A
#
# COMPACT_ATOMS: atom_id res chain seq x y z
N MET A 1 64.16 -19.73 7.13
CA MET A 1 62.94 -20.07 6.40
C MET A 1 61.71 -19.67 7.22
N ILE A 2 61.40 -18.37 7.39
CA ILE A 2 60.14 -17.93 8.06
C ILE A 2 59.80 -16.52 7.54
N PHE A 3 59.15 -16.39 6.38
CA PHE A 3 58.57 -15.11 5.93
C PHE A 3 57.32 -15.30 5.05
N TYR A 4 56.60 -16.41 5.18
CA TYR A 4 55.40 -16.70 4.36
C TYR A 4 54.09 -16.83 5.15
N GLN A 5 54.05 -16.45 6.43
CA GLN A 5 52.82 -16.57 7.24
C GLN A 5 52.06 -15.26 7.49
N LYS A 6 52.64 -14.08 7.22
CA LYS A 6 51.98 -12.79 7.52
C LYS A 6 51.14 -12.20 6.38
N ALA A 7 51.35 -12.63 5.13
CA ALA A 7 50.64 -12.07 3.98
C ALA A 7 49.23 -12.66 3.75
N TYR A 8 48.94 -13.84 4.31
CA TYR A 8 47.66 -14.53 4.10
C TYR A 8 46.52 -14.08 5.03
N ILE A 9 46.84 -13.46 6.17
CA ILE A 9 45.83 -13.07 7.16
C ILE A 9 45.07 -11.80 6.71
N GLY A 10 45.77 -10.87 6.04
CA GLY A 10 45.15 -9.62 5.56
C GLY A 10 44.14 -9.84 4.42
N LEU A 11 44.41 -10.80 3.54
CA LEU A 11 43.59 -11.04 2.34
C LEU A 11 42.25 -11.73 2.68
N VAL A 12 42.24 -12.60 3.70
CA VAL A 12 41.01 -13.26 4.21
C VAL A 12 40.12 -12.26 4.95
N ALA A 13 40.71 -11.33 5.71
CA ALA A 13 39.96 -10.34 6.47
C ALA A 13 39.20 -9.34 5.55
N VAL A 14 39.80 -8.96 4.41
CA VAL A 14 39.15 -8.06 3.44
C VAL A 14 38.01 -8.78 2.70
N LEU A 15 38.18 -10.06 2.34
CA LEU A 15 37.13 -10.84 1.68
C LEU A 15 35.90 -11.03 2.59
N ALA A 16 36.12 -11.30 3.88
CA ALA A 16 35.04 -11.44 4.86
C ALA A 16 34.24 -10.14 5.07
N LEU A 17 34.91 -8.98 5.05
CA LEU A 17 34.24 -7.68 5.15
C LEU A 17 33.36 -7.38 3.94
N THR A 18 33.79 -7.77 2.74
CA THR A 18 32.97 -7.58 1.52
C THR A 18 31.72 -8.45 1.48
N ILE A 19 31.75 -9.66 2.05
CA ILE A 19 30.57 -10.54 2.11
C ILE A 19 29.56 -9.99 3.11
N ALA A 20 30.02 -9.52 4.28
CA ALA A 20 29.16 -8.97 5.32
C ALA A 20 28.48 -7.63 4.94
N LEU A 21 29.10 -6.84 4.04
CA LEU A 21 28.56 -5.55 3.62
C LEU A 21 27.48 -5.68 2.52
N HIS A 22 27.48 -6.76 1.73
CA HIS A 22 26.45 -7.03 0.73
C HIS A 22 25.26 -7.83 1.28
N SER A 23 25.38 -8.42 2.47
CA SER A 23 24.29 -9.08 3.17
C SER A 23 23.48 -8.09 4.01
N SER A 24 23.13 -6.93 3.45
CA SER A 24 21.92 -6.27 3.93
C SER A 24 20.78 -7.22 3.58
N PRO A 25 20.00 -7.74 4.55
CA PRO A 25 18.77 -8.42 4.19
C PRO A 25 17.95 -7.41 3.41
N VAL A 26 17.79 -7.63 2.10
CA VAL A 26 16.74 -6.95 1.34
C VAL A 26 15.47 -7.29 2.11
N ALA A 27 14.89 -6.30 2.78
CA ALA A 27 13.66 -6.51 3.52
C ALA A 27 12.68 -7.18 2.54
N ALA A 28 12.28 -8.40 2.85
CA ALA A 28 11.40 -9.14 1.96
C ALA A 28 10.07 -8.41 1.93
N LEU A 29 9.69 -7.93 0.75
CA LEU A 29 8.39 -7.31 0.54
C LEU A 29 7.30 -8.35 0.73
N THR A 30 6.24 -7.99 1.45
CA THR A 30 5.11 -8.85 1.72
C THR A 30 3.84 -8.32 1.06
N PRO A 31 2.99 -9.22 0.53
CA PRO A 31 1.71 -8.82 -0.01
C PRO A 31 0.72 -8.49 1.10
N GLN A 32 -0.04 -7.41 0.92
CA GLN A 32 -1.08 -6.98 1.85
C GLN A 32 -2.40 -6.69 1.14
N THR A 33 -3.50 -7.06 1.80
CA THR A 33 -4.83 -6.58 1.44
C THR A 33 -5.14 -5.39 2.33
N CYS A 34 -5.42 -4.23 1.73
CA CYS A 34 -5.72 -2.98 2.44
C CYS A 34 -7.17 -2.98 2.92
N ALA A 35 -7.44 -3.93 3.82
CA ALA A 35 -8.76 -4.34 4.26
C ALA A 35 -9.43 -3.29 5.14
N THR A 36 -8.66 -2.58 5.98
CA THR A 36 -9.23 -1.53 6.85
C THR A 36 -9.16 -0.16 6.20
N HIS A 37 -8.04 0.18 5.56
CA HIS A 37 -7.90 1.44 4.83
C HIS A 37 -6.75 1.43 3.83
N PHE A 38 -6.76 2.40 2.94
CA PHE A 38 -5.66 2.71 2.03
C PHE A 38 -5.47 4.23 1.99
N LEU A 39 -4.22 4.70 2.01
CA LEU A 39 -3.87 6.11 1.84
C LEU A 39 -2.65 6.24 0.93
N ASP A 40 -2.85 6.83 -0.24
CA ASP A 40 -1.75 7.37 -1.04
C ASP A 40 -1.47 8.80 -0.56
N ASP A 41 -0.40 8.98 0.24
CA ASP A 41 0.05 10.31 0.66
C ASP A 41 1.10 10.83 -0.33
N PRO A 42 0.72 11.72 -1.28
CA PRO A 42 1.66 12.24 -2.28
C PRO A 42 2.79 13.07 -1.65
N LYS A 43 2.70 13.47 -0.38
CA LYS A 43 3.79 14.15 0.33
C LYS A 43 4.84 13.19 0.89
N LYS A 44 4.55 11.89 0.95
CA LYS A 44 5.42 10.83 1.48
C LYS A 44 5.83 9.80 0.42
N HIS A 45 5.68 10.13 -0.88
CA HIS A 45 6.09 9.27 -1.99
C HIS A 45 7.46 8.60 -1.74
N PRO A 46 7.59 7.28 -2.03
CA PRO A 46 6.79 6.51 -2.98
C PRO A 46 5.79 5.48 -2.41
N PHE A 47 5.40 5.57 -1.13
CA PHE A 47 4.60 4.51 -0.49
C PHE A 47 3.19 4.97 -0.09
N ALA A 48 2.20 4.10 -0.31
CA ALA A 48 0.89 4.16 0.32
C ALA A 48 0.90 3.49 1.70
N SER A 49 0.03 3.96 2.60
CA SER A 49 -0.29 3.26 3.85
C SER A 49 -1.43 2.28 3.60
N CYS A 50 -1.19 1.00 3.83
CA CYS A 50 -2.16 -0.08 3.67
C CYS A 50 -2.47 -0.70 5.03
N GLY A 51 -3.67 -0.47 5.54
CA GLY A 51 -4.12 -1.08 6.78
C GLY A 51 -4.64 -2.50 6.55
N ASP A 52 -3.98 -3.50 7.14
CA ASP A 52 -4.36 -4.91 7.03
C ASP A 52 -5.68 -5.22 7.77
N ALA A 53 -6.09 -6.49 7.78
CA ALA A 53 -7.30 -6.94 8.47
C ALA A 53 -7.22 -6.84 10.02
N ASN A 54 -6.02 -6.74 10.57
CA ASN A 54 -5.77 -6.53 12.00
C ASN A 54 -5.68 -5.03 12.35
N GLY A 55 -5.71 -4.15 11.35
CA GLY A 55 -5.53 -2.70 11.51
C GLY A 55 -4.06 -2.28 11.66
N VAL A 56 -3.12 -3.11 11.21
CA VAL A 56 -1.69 -2.79 11.16
C VAL A 56 -1.38 -2.11 9.83
N ASP A 57 -0.64 -1.00 9.91
CA ASP A 57 -0.25 -0.21 8.73
C ASP A 57 1.05 -0.71 8.12
N HIS A 58 0.96 -1.06 6.83
CA HIS A 58 2.09 -1.45 6.03
C HIS A 58 2.38 -0.40 4.96
N PRO A 59 3.61 0.13 4.89
CA PRO A 59 4.04 0.95 3.76
C PRO A 59 4.14 0.09 2.50
N CYS A 60 3.33 0.39 1.47
CA CYS A 60 3.27 -0.37 0.23
C CYS A 60 3.63 0.48 -0.98
N HIS A 61 4.29 -0.09 -1.98
CA HIS A 61 4.40 0.55 -3.28
C HIS A 61 3.01 0.63 -3.91
N PHE A 62 2.49 1.83 -4.19
CA PHE A 62 1.11 1.96 -4.67
C PHE A 62 0.96 1.64 -6.17
N ASP A 63 2.04 1.74 -6.94
CA ASP A 63 2.07 1.52 -8.40
C ASP A 63 1.65 0.10 -8.80
N ASP A 64 1.91 -0.88 -7.93
CA ASP A 64 1.54 -2.27 -8.19
C ASP A 64 0.22 -2.67 -7.57
N CYS A 65 -0.39 -1.84 -6.71
CA CYS A 65 -1.67 -2.11 -6.07
C CYS A 65 -2.81 -2.19 -7.09
N TYR A 66 -3.73 -3.13 -6.86
CA TYR A 66 -4.88 -3.37 -7.72
C TYR A 66 -6.07 -3.92 -6.95
N ASP A 67 -7.25 -3.78 -7.51
CA ASP A 67 -8.46 -4.47 -7.06
C ASP A 67 -8.35 -5.95 -7.45
N PRO A 68 -8.24 -6.89 -6.49
CA PRO A 68 -8.07 -8.31 -6.80
C PRO A 68 -9.31 -8.95 -7.42
N GLN A 69 -10.50 -8.35 -7.30
CA GLN A 69 -11.72 -8.85 -7.92
C GLN A 69 -11.78 -8.53 -9.43
N SER A 70 -11.34 -7.33 -9.83
CA SER A 70 -11.42 -6.88 -11.23
C SER A 70 -10.09 -6.83 -11.98
N GLY A 71 -8.96 -6.87 -11.26
CA GLY A 71 -7.62 -6.59 -11.81
C GLY A 71 -7.34 -5.11 -12.05
N THR A 72 -8.28 -4.21 -11.72
CA THR A 72 -8.15 -2.77 -11.96
C THR A 72 -7.03 -2.17 -11.11
N LYS A 73 -6.07 -1.53 -11.75
CA LYS A 73 -4.99 -0.81 -11.06
C LYS A 73 -5.50 0.38 -10.25
N TYR A 74 -4.82 0.71 -9.16
CA TYR A 74 -5.18 1.83 -8.27
C TYR A 74 -5.42 3.15 -9.01
N GLU A 75 -4.62 3.47 -10.03
CA GLU A 75 -4.80 4.66 -10.88
C GLU A 75 -6.18 4.74 -11.54
N ASN A 76 -6.81 3.61 -11.84
CA ASN A 76 -8.09 3.51 -12.52
C ASN A 76 -9.22 3.06 -11.60
N PHE A 77 -8.92 2.66 -10.36
CA PHE A 77 -9.90 2.19 -9.39
C PHE A 77 -10.82 3.33 -8.94
N LYS A 78 -12.12 3.05 -8.89
CA LYS A 78 -13.15 4.01 -8.48
C LYS A 78 -14.28 3.32 -7.73
N PHE A 79 -14.74 3.98 -6.69
CA PHE A 79 -15.99 3.68 -6.01
C PHE A 79 -17.17 4.27 -6.78
N LYS A 80 -18.37 3.74 -6.58
CA LYS A 80 -19.57 4.11 -7.36
C LYS A 80 -20.73 4.55 -6.48
N ILE A 81 -21.59 5.39 -7.06
CA ILE A 81 -22.86 5.85 -6.44
C ILE A 81 -22.58 6.37 -5.02
N CYS A 82 -21.61 7.28 -4.92
CA CYS A 82 -21.19 7.84 -3.66
C CYS A 82 -21.97 9.12 -3.34
N PHE A 83 -22.01 9.51 -2.08
CA PHE A 83 -22.73 10.70 -1.63
C PHE A 83 -22.00 11.44 -0.52
N ASN A 84 -22.23 12.75 -0.48
CA ASN A 84 -21.88 13.60 0.64
C ASN A 84 -23.05 14.57 0.88
N ASP A 85 -23.83 14.28 1.93
CA ASP A 85 -25.01 15.05 2.27
C ASP A 85 -24.69 16.44 2.85
N HIS A 86 -23.49 16.65 3.40
CA HIS A 86 -23.07 17.94 3.93
C HIS A 86 -22.91 18.99 2.84
N ILE A 87 -22.38 18.59 1.68
CA ILE A 87 -22.20 19.48 0.51
C ILE A 87 -23.22 19.21 -0.61
N LYS A 88 -24.18 18.31 -0.38
CA LYS A 88 -25.21 17.89 -1.35
C LYS A 88 -24.63 17.47 -2.70
N SER A 89 -23.62 16.60 -2.68
CA SER A 89 -22.94 16.10 -3.87
C SER A 89 -23.07 14.58 -3.98
N TYR A 90 -23.44 14.09 -5.16
CA TYR A 90 -23.79 12.69 -5.42
C TYR A 90 -23.09 12.18 -6.69
N PRO A 91 -21.74 12.07 -6.67
CA PRO A 91 -20.99 11.62 -7.83
C PRO A 91 -21.28 10.16 -8.18
N ALA A 92 -21.40 9.88 -9.48
CA ALA A 92 -21.55 8.51 -9.98
C ALA A 92 -20.29 7.67 -9.72
N GLU A 93 -19.11 8.28 -9.75
CA GLU A 93 -17.82 7.61 -9.50
C GLU A 93 -16.89 8.50 -8.67
N VAL A 94 -16.12 7.91 -7.76
CA VAL A 94 -15.11 8.58 -6.93
C VAL A 94 -13.79 7.82 -6.98
N ALA A 95 -12.76 8.45 -7.53
CA ALA A 95 -11.38 7.94 -7.49
C ALA A 95 -10.73 8.29 -6.13
N PRO A 96 -10.21 7.33 -5.37
CA PRO A 96 -9.72 7.56 -4.01
C PRO A 96 -8.28 8.12 -3.95
N ILE A 97 -8.03 9.16 -3.13
CA ILE A 97 -6.71 9.41 -2.52
C ILE A 97 -6.53 8.43 -1.35
N GLN A 98 -7.57 8.32 -0.54
CA GLN A 98 -7.65 7.40 0.57
C GLN A 98 -9.07 6.89 0.76
N TYR A 99 -9.21 5.74 1.41
CA TYR A 99 -10.50 5.22 1.84
C TYR A 99 -10.40 4.49 3.18
N TYR A 100 -11.49 4.46 3.93
CA TYR A 100 -11.66 3.68 5.17
C TYR A 100 -12.88 2.77 5.05
N GLN A 101 -12.71 1.48 5.33
CA GLN A 101 -13.78 0.49 5.31
C GLN A 101 -14.53 0.47 6.64
N TYR A 102 -15.86 0.62 6.57
CA TYR A 102 -16.75 0.56 7.71
C TYR A 102 -17.66 -0.64 7.60
N HIS A 103 -17.07 -1.85 7.59
CA HIS A 103 -17.80 -3.10 7.33
C HIS A 103 -19.05 -3.29 8.20
N LYS A 104 -18.95 -2.96 9.49
CA LYS A 104 -20.08 -3.02 10.44
C LYS A 104 -21.27 -2.14 10.02
N TYR A 105 -21.02 -1.05 9.33
CA TYR A 105 -22.02 -0.07 8.91
C TYR A 105 -22.37 -0.16 7.41
N GLY A 106 -21.70 -1.05 6.66
CA GLY A 106 -22.02 -1.34 5.26
C GLY A 106 -21.63 -0.25 4.26
N TYR A 107 -20.57 0.52 4.53
CA TYR A 107 -20.10 1.56 3.62
C TYR A 107 -18.58 1.75 3.67
N VAL A 108 -18.05 2.42 2.66
CA VAL A 108 -16.68 2.94 2.61
C VAL A 108 -16.71 4.47 2.61
N ALA A 109 -15.87 5.09 3.42
CA ALA A 109 -15.62 6.53 3.35
C ALA A 109 -14.42 6.77 2.45
N VAL A 110 -14.56 7.63 1.44
CA VAL A 110 -13.59 7.84 0.38
C VAL A 110 -13.24 9.30 0.26
N GLN A 111 -11.97 9.66 0.33
CA GLN A 111 -11.51 10.99 -0.04
C GLN A 111 -11.19 11.03 -1.53
N SER A 112 -11.86 11.92 -2.25
CA SER A 112 -11.76 12.05 -3.71
C SER A 112 -10.44 12.70 -4.17
N ARG A 113 -9.79 12.10 -5.18
CA ARG A 113 -8.65 12.71 -5.89
C ARG A 113 -8.99 14.01 -6.60
N LYS A 114 -10.25 14.17 -7.02
CA LYS A 114 -10.67 15.28 -7.87
C LYS A 114 -10.78 16.61 -7.11
N ASP A 115 -11.29 16.55 -5.88
CA ASP A 115 -11.69 17.73 -5.13
C ASP A 115 -11.35 17.65 -3.63
N GLY A 116 -10.78 16.54 -3.15
CA GLY A 116 -10.39 16.37 -1.75
C GLY A 116 -11.55 16.18 -0.78
N ASN A 117 -12.79 16.17 -1.27
CA ASN A 117 -13.98 15.96 -0.44
C ASN A 117 -14.10 14.49 -0.05
N TRP A 118 -14.71 14.27 1.12
CA TRP A 118 -15.08 12.93 1.58
C TRP A 118 -16.45 12.54 1.06
N TYR A 119 -16.60 11.30 0.64
CA TYR A 119 -17.84 10.71 0.18
C TYR A 119 -18.05 9.36 0.85
N ASN A 120 -19.30 9.03 1.16
CA ASN A 120 -19.67 7.69 1.59
C ASN A 120 -20.21 6.93 0.38
N CYS A 121 -19.77 5.69 0.18
CA CYS A 121 -20.28 4.80 -0.87
C CYS A 121 -20.77 3.53 -0.17
N ARG A 122 -22.07 3.20 -0.29
CA ARG A 122 -22.63 2.02 0.39
C ARG A 122 -22.34 0.76 -0.40
N TYR A 123 -22.09 -0.35 0.30
CA TYR A 123 -21.89 -1.65 -0.34
C TYR A 123 -23.14 -2.17 -1.05
N SER A 124 -24.32 -1.74 -0.62
CA SER A 124 -25.60 -2.10 -1.24
C SER A 124 -25.84 -1.43 -2.59
N ASP A 125 -25.14 -0.33 -2.87
CA ASP A 125 -25.44 0.50 -4.03
C ASP A 125 -24.65 0.04 -5.26
N ASP A 126 -23.44 -0.49 -5.06
CA ASP A 126 -22.61 -1.13 -6.10
C ASP A 126 -21.62 -2.11 -5.44
N GLU A 127 -21.36 -3.26 -6.08
CA GLU A 127 -20.47 -4.29 -5.55
C GLU A 127 -19.04 -3.77 -5.31
N VAL A 128 -18.56 -2.86 -6.19
CA VAL A 128 -17.20 -2.30 -6.12
C VAL A 128 -16.97 -1.55 -4.81
N ASN A 129 -18.04 -1.07 -4.16
CA ASN A 129 -17.95 -0.35 -2.90
C ASN A 129 -17.45 -1.23 -1.74
N SER A 130 -17.57 -2.55 -1.87
CA SER A 130 -17.03 -3.51 -0.90
C SER A 130 -15.61 -3.99 -1.22
N HIS A 131 -15.06 -3.62 -2.39
CA HIS A 131 -13.73 -4.04 -2.81
C HIS A 131 -12.65 -3.32 -2.01
N VAL A 132 -11.48 -3.96 -1.91
CA VAL A 132 -10.30 -3.45 -1.23
C VAL A 132 -9.09 -3.68 -2.12
N LEU A 133 -8.13 -2.76 -2.08
CA LEU A 133 -6.91 -2.92 -2.86
C LEU A 133 -6.03 -4.01 -2.27
N TYR A 134 -5.38 -4.75 -3.14
CA TYR A 134 -4.29 -5.67 -2.83
C TYR A 134 -2.98 -5.06 -3.36
N CYS A 135 -1.99 -5.01 -2.49
CA CYS A 135 -0.67 -4.46 -2.76
C CYS A 135 0.38 -5.57 -2.58
N PRO A 136 1.02 -6.06 -3.63
CA PRO A 136 1.97 -7.18 -3.53
C PRO A 136 3.31 -6.80 -2.88
N SER A 137 3.64 -5.50 -2.83
CA SER A 137 4.95 -5.01 -2.41
C SER A 137 4.87 -4.08 -1.21
N CYS A 138 4.81 -4.64 0.00
CA CYS A 138 4.77 -3.88 1.24
C CYS A 138 5.93 -4.19 2.18
N ASN A 139 6.31 -3.19 2.98
CA ASN A 139 7.27 -3.36 4.06
C ASN A 139 6.57 -3.95 5.29
N ASN A 140 7.29 -4.81 6.01
CA ASN A 140 6.87 -5.35 7.31
C ASN A 140 7.15 -4.36 8.44
#